data_AF-T1AV68-F1
#
_entry.id   AF-T1AV68-F1
#
_cell.length_a   1.000
_cell.length_b   1.000
_cell.length_c   1.000
_cell.angle_alpha   90.00
_cell.angle_beta   90.00
_cell.angle_gamma   90.00
#
_symmetry.space_group_name_H-M   'P 1'
#
loop_
_entity.id
_entity.type
_entity.pdbx_description
1 polymer ?
#
loop_
_entity_poly.entity_id
_entity_poly.type
_entity_poly.pdbx_seq_one_letter_code
_entity_poly.pdbx_strand_id
1 'polypeptide(L)'
;MYEKFREVQEELERSGAAIFRDHDGVESLVIRSPYSINYIHSYAEDSEFFLALADGKLRGSQCTAKKCGYVYATPRGHCMECGAPTKWIDLPLKGRLHSWTTCHFGSEAFLKE
;
A
#
# COMPACT_ATOMS: atom_id res chain seq x y z
N MET A 1 -13.74 -13.55 34.85
CA MET A 1 -14.79 -13.94 33.88
C MET A 1 -15.15 -12.66 33.15
N TYR A 2 -14.64 -12.48 31.93
CA TYR A 2 -14.61 -11.19 31.25
C TYR A 2 -15.90 -10.96 30.46
N GLU A 3 -16.56 -9.82 30.68
CA GLU A 3 -17.83 -9.47 30.01
C GLU A 3 -17.63 -8.52 28.81
N LYS A 4 -16.47 -7.86 28.72
CA LYS A 4 -16.20 -6.84 27.69
C LYS A 4 -15.06 -7.27 26.77
N PHE A 5 -15.25 -7.06 25.47
CA PHE A 5 -14.27 -7.40 24.43
C PHE A 5 -12.87 -6.82 24.72
N ARG A 6 -12.79 -5.60 25.25
CA ARG A 6 -11.51 -4.96 25.58
C ARG A 6 -10.73 -5.68 26.67
N GLU A 7 -11.41 -6.14 27.73
CA GLU A 7 -10.78 -6.88 28.83
C GLU A 7 -10.28 -8.26 28.33
N VAL A 8 -11.02 -8.87 27.40
CA VAL A 8 -10.58 -10.10 26.73
C VAL A 8 -9.36 -9.87 25.85
N GLN A 9 -9.29 -8.77 25.10
CA GLN A 9 -8.11 -8.41 24.30
C GLN A 9 -6.87 -8.19 25.19
N GLU A 10 -7.01 -7.42 26.27
CA GLU A 10 -5.94 -7.17 27.24
C GLU A 10 -5.43 -8.49 27.87
N GLU A 11 -6.33 -9.41 28.21
CA GLU A 11 -5.94 -10.73 28.72
C GLU A 11 -5.29 -11.61 27.65
N LEU A 12 -5.83 -11.64 26.43
CA LEU A 12 -5.23 -12.37 25.30
C LEU A 12 -3.81 -11.89 24.99
N GLU A 13 -3.55 -10.59 25.14
CA GLU A 13 -2.22 -10.03 25.02
C GLU A 13 -1.30 -10.44 26.16
N ARG A 14 -1.81 -10.47 27.41
CA ARG A 14 -1.04 -10.78 28.62
C ARG A 14 -0.70 -12.27 28.80
N SER A 15 -1.67 -13.15 28.66
CA SER A 15 -1.55 -14.57 29.01
C SER A 15 -1.63 -15.51 27.81
N GLY A 16 -2.00 -15.00 26.63
CA GLY A 16 -2.16 -15.80 25.43
C GLY A 16 -3.45 -16.63 25.38
N ALA A 17 -4.28 -16.58 26.42
CA ALA A 17 -5.59 -17.23 26.45
C ALA A 17 -6.57 -16.47 27.35
N ALA A 18 -7.83 -16.36 26.93
CA ALA A 18 -8.88 -15.70 27.70
C ALA A 18 -10.21 -16.43 27.56
N ILE A 19 -11.09 -16.25 28.55
CA ILE A 19 -12.49 -16.66 28.43
C ILE A 19 -13.33 -15.44 28.03
N PHE A 20 -13.99 -15.52 26.89
CA PHE A 20 -14.99 -14.54 26.48
C PHE A 20 -16.38 -15.04 26.86
N ARG A 21 -17.15 -14.21 27.57
CA ARG A 21 -18.56 -14.45 27.83
C ARG A 21 -19.40 -13.54 26.95
N ASP A 22 -20.32 -14.12 26.18
CA ASP A 22 -21.23 -13.36 25.33
C ASP A 22 -22.46 -12.83 26.09
N HIS A 23 -23.38 -12.18 25.37
CA HIS A 23 -24.58 -11.57 25.96
C HIS A 23 -25.57 -12.60 26.54
N ASP A 24 -25.57 -13.83 26.01
CA ASP A 24 -26.42 -14.94 26.47
C ASP A 24 -25.77 -15.68 27.64
N GLY A 25 -24.56 -15.27 28.05
CA GLY A 25 -23.80 -15.87 29.13
C GLY A 25 -22.99 -17.10 28.71
N VAL A 26 -22.90 -17.40 27.42
CA VAL A 26 -22.11 -18.51 26.90
C VAL A 26 -20.64 -18.17 26.99
N GLU A 27 -19.85 -19.09 27.56
CA GLU A 27 -18.41 -18.92 27.68
C GLU A 27 -17.66 -19.65 26.57
N SER A 28 -16.71 -18.94 25.98
CA SER A 28 -15.83 -19.46 24.93
C SER A 28 -14.37 -19.25 25.33
N LEU A 29 -13.56 -20.31 25.21
CA LEU A 29 -12.11 -20.24 25.32
C LEU A 29 -11.54 -19.62 24.03
N VAL A 30 -10.81 -18.53 24.18
CA VAL A 30 -10.09 -17.84 23.11
C VAL A 30 -8.60 -18.00 23.36
N ILE A 31 -7.86 -18.51 22.38
CA ILE A 31 -6.41 -18.72 22.47
C ILE A 31 -5.74 -17.89 21.39
N ARG A 32 -4.72 -17.13 21.79
CA ARG A 32 -3.85 -16.38 20.90
C ARG A 32 -2.67 -17.25 20.49
N SER A 33 -2.63 -17.63 19.22
CA SER A 33 -1.49 -18.30 18.60
C SER A 33 -0.87 -17.36 17.57
N PRO A 34 0.26 -16.69 17.87
CA PRO A 34 0.94 -15.85 16.90
C PRO A 34 1.25 -16.66 15.64
N TYR A 35 0.77 -16.18 14.50
CA TYR A 35 0.99 -16.79 13.19
C TYR A 35 1.56 -15.73 12.25
N SER A 36 2.71 -16.03 11.65
CA SER A 36 3.38 -15.14 10.72
C SER A 36 3.69 -15.87 9.41
N ILE A 37 3.49 -15.20 8.29
CA ILE A 37 3.87 -15.67 6.96
C ILE A 37 4.97 -14.74 6.43
N ASN A 38 6.02 -15.31 5.85
CA ASN A 38 6.96 -14.55 5.03
C ASN A 38 6.31 -14.24 3.68
N TYR A 39 5.88 -12.99 3.50
CA TYR A 39 5.26 -12.55 2.26
C TYR A 39 6.31 -12.07 1.25
N ILE A 40 6.73 -12.99 0.37
CA ILE A 40 7.66 -12.70 -0.72
C ILE A 40 6.85 -12.23 -1.93
N HIS A 41 7.06 -10.99 -2.37
CA HIS A 41 6.41 -10.42 -3.55
C HIS A 41 7.42 -9.72 -4.45
N SER A 42 7.08 -9.61 -5.74
CA SER A 42 7.86 -8.90 -6.75
C SER A 42 7.05 -7.73 -7.29
N TYR A 43 7.72 -6.61 -7.57
CA TYR A 43 7.13 -5.49 -8.28
C TYR A 43 7.06 -5.72 -9.80
N ALA A 44 7.61 -6.84 -10.30
CA ALA A 44 7.54 -7.27 -11.69
C ALA A 44 7.83 -6.12 -12.68
N GLU A 45 6.90 -5.81 -13.58
CA GLU A 45 7.06 -4.77 -14.61
C GLU A 45 7.23 -3.36 -14.04
N ASP A 46 6.84 -3.10 -12.78
CA ASP A 46 6.99 -1.79 -12.14
C ASP A 46 8.33 -1.65 -11.41
N SER A 47 9.16 -2.69 -11.33
CA SER A 47 10.39 -2.70 -10.53
C SER A 47 11.33 -1.55 -10.87
N GLU A 48 11.53 -1.27 -12.16
CA GLU A 48 12.44 -0.21 -12.61
C GLU A 48 11.99 1.19 -12.15
N PHE A 49 10.68 1.40 -11.99
CA PHE A 49 10.15 2.66 -11.47
C PHE A 49 10.59 2.88 -10.03
N PHE A 50 10.35 1.89 -9.18
CA PHE A 50 10.66 1.98 -7.75
C PHE A 50 12.18 2.00 -7.50
N LEU A 51 12.95 1.22 -8.26
CA LEU A 51 14.41 1.26 -8.22
C LEU A 51 14.96 2.62 -8.64
N ALA A 52 14.44 3.21 -9.73
CA ALA A 52 14.83 4.55 -10.14
C ALA A 52 14.48 5.62 -9.09
N LEU A 53 13.30 5.52 -8.46
CA LEU A 53 12.94 6.42 -7.37
C LEU A 53 13.87 6.30 -6.16
N ALA A 54 14.30 5.08 -5.80
CA ALA A 54 15.30 4.86 -4.75
C ALA A 54 16.65 5.51 -5.10
N ASP A 55 17.00 5.55 -6.39
CA ASP A 55 18.16 6.26 -6.93
C ASP A 55 17.95 7.78 -7.14
N GLY A 56 16.80 8.33 -6.72
CA GLY A 56 16.47 9.75 -6.90
C GLY A 56 16.17 10.16 -8.34
N LYS A 57 15.84 9.20 -9.23
CA LYS A 57 15.49 9.42 -10.63
C LYS A 57 14.00 9.22 -10.85
N LEU A 58 13.37 10.15 -11.56
CA LEU A 58 11.99 10.01 -11.99
C LEU A 58 11.93 9.37 -13.38
N ARG A 59 11.54 8.10 -13.43
CA ARG A 59 11.33 7.36 -14.69
C ARG A 59 9.87 7.18 -15.02
N GLY A 60 9.60 7.04 -16.31
CA GLY A 60 8.30 6.67 -16.87
C GLY A 60 8.48 5.72 -18.04
N SER A 61 7.40 5.46 -18.77
CA SER A 61 7.44 4.61 -19.95
C SER A 61 6.92 5.32 -21.19
N GLN A 62 7.57 5.07 -22.34
CA GLN A 62 7.19 5.62 -23.63
C GLN A 62 6.79 4.49 -24.58
N CYS A 63 5.66 4.64 -25.27
CA CYS A 63 5.25 3.71 -26.32
C CYS A 63 6.32 3.57 -27.41
N THR A 64 6.68 2.33 -27.74
CA THR A 64 7.71 2.04 -28.76
C THR A 64 7.20 2.25 -30.20
N ALA A 65 5.87 2.21 -30.41
CA ALA A 65 5.29 2.49 -31.71
C ALA A 65 5.49 3.96 -32.08
N LYS A 66 6.34 4.23 -33.08
CA LYS A 66 6.71 5.59 -33.52
C LYS A 66 5.51 6.49 -33.82
N LYS A 67 4.43 5.92 -34.38
CA LYS A 67 3.18 6.65 -34.67
C LYS A 67 2.39 7.09 -33.44
N CYS A 68 2.65 6.48 -32.28
CA CYS A 68 1.99 6.77 -31.02
C CYS A 68 2.91 7.59 -30.11
N GLY A 69 4.07 7.04 -29.73
CA GLY A 69 5.08 7.73 -28.93
C GLY A 69 4.62 8.27 -27.57
N TYR A 70 3.42 7.90 -27.10
CA TYR A 70 2.81 8.41 -25.88
C TYR A 70 3.69 8.10 -24.66
N VAL A 71 3.78 9.05 -23.73
CA VAL A 71 4.60 8.97 -22.52
C VAL A 71 3.71 8.90 -21.29
N TYR A 72 3.99 7.92 -20.42
CA TYR A 72 3.28 7.71 -19.17
C TYR A 72 4.20 8.01 -17.98
N ALA A 73 3.70 8.80 -17.04
CA ALA A 73 4.38 9.04 -15.76
C ALA A 73 4.17 7.89 -14.77
N THR A 74 3.01 7.24 -14.80
CA THR A 74 2.78 5.93 -14.16
C THR A 74 3.22 4.86 -15.16
N PRO A 75 4.39 4.22 -14.97
CA PRO A 75 4.90 3.31 -15.96
C PRO A 75 4.01 2.08 -16.12
N ARG A 76 4.10 1.50 -17.32
CA ARG A 76 3.29 0.37 -17.80
C ARG A 76 4.11 -0.38 -18.84
N GLY A 77 4.05 -1.71 -18.88
CA GLY A 77 4.74 -2.50 -19.91
C GLY A 77 4.16 -2.32 -21.32
N HIS A 78 2.87 -1.95 -21.44
CA HIS A 78 2.17 -1.78 -22.72
C HIS A 78 1.35 -0.49 -22.78
N CYS A 79 1.26 0.09 -23.98
CA CYS A 79 0.56 1.34 -24.24
C CYS A 79 -0.96 1.14 -24.26
N MET A 80 -1.72 1.98 -23.55
CA MET A 80 -3.19 1.92 -23.55
C MET A 80 -3.82 2.43 -24.84
N GLU A 81 -3.13 3.31 -25.57
CA GLU A 81 -3.65 3.89 -26.82
C GLU A 81 -3.59 2.89 -27.99
N CYS A 82 -2.58 2.01 -28.02
CA CYS A 82 -2.33 1.17 -29.19
C CYS A 82 -1.84 -0.26 -28.90
N GLY A 83 -1.71 -0.66 -27.64
CA GLY A 83 -1.29 -2.02 -27.24
C GLY A 83 0.19 -2.36 -27.48
N ALA A 84 0.99 -1.48 -28.07
CA ALA A 84 2.41 -1.74 -28.31
C ALA A 84 3.23 -1.72 -26.99
N PRO A 85 4.36 -2.44 -26.92
CA PRO A 85 5.25 -2.38 -25.76
C PRO A 85 5.75 -0.96 -25.49
N THR A 86 6.11 -0.68 -24.26
CA THR A 86 6.78 0.57 -23.86
C THR A 86 8.27 0.35 -23.61
N LYS A 87 9.02 1.45 -23.52
CA LYS A 87 10.42 1.48 -23.09
C LYS A 87 10.59 2.49 -21.97
N TRP A 88 11.55 2.25 -21.09
CA TRP A 88 11.90 3.17 -20.01
C TRP A 88 12.52 4.46 -20.55
N ILE A 89 12.11 5.58 -19.96
CA ILE A 89 12.70 6.90 -20.21
C ILE A 89 12.79 7.68 -18.90
N ASP A 90 13.73 8.62 -18.82
CA ASP A 90 13.77 9.61 -17.75
C ASP A 90 12.73 10.72 -18.05
N LEU A 91 11.95 11.10 -17.04
CA LEU A 91 10.94 12.13 -17.17
C LEU A 91 11.50 13.52 -16.82
N PRO A 92 10.88 14.61 -17.32
CA PRO A 92 11.24 15.95 -16.89
C PRO A 92 11.00 16.14 -15.39
N LEU A 93 11.98 16.72 -14.69
CA LEU A 93 11.86 17.08 -13.27
C LEU A 93 11.14 18.42 -13.03
N LYS A 94 10.63 19.03 -14.11
CA LYS A 94 9.89 20.29 -14.06
C LYS A 94 8.52 20.07 -14.69
N GLY A 95 7.49 20.54 -14.00
CA GLY A 95 6.11 20.46 -14.45
C GLY A 95 5.33 21.73 -14.11
N ARG A 96 4.05 21.74 -14.48
CA ARG A 96 3.12 22.80 -14.14
C ARG A 96 2.02 22.23 -13.25
N LEU A 97 1.71 22.92 -12.17
CA LEU A 97 0.56 22.59 -11.34
C LEU A 97 -0.71 22.73 -12.18
N HIS A 98 -1.44 21.64 -12.39
CA HIS A 98 -2.66 21.65 -13.20
C HIS A 98 -3.89 22.04 -12.35
N SER A 99 -4.00 21.46 -11.16
CA SER A 99 -5.05 21.74 -10.16
C SER A 99 -4.52 21.34 -8.79
N TRP A 100 -5.06 21.91 -7.71
CA TRP A 100 -4.68 21.61 -6.34
C TRP A 100 -5.85 21.87 -5.37
N THR A 101 -5.75 21.30 -4.18
CA THR A 101 -6.64 21.58 -3.04
C THR A 101 -5.84 21.58 -1.74
N THR A 102 -6.43 22.05 -0.64
CA THR A 102 -5.79 22.06 0.69
C THR A 102 -6.48 21.05 1.61
N CYS A 103 -5.69 20.16 2.23
CA CYS A 103 -6.17 19.29 3.29
C CYS A 103 -5.86 19.92 4.65
N HIS A 104 -6.88 20.42 5.35
CA HIS A 104 -6.73 21.08 6.65
C HIS A 104 -6.71 20.12 7.85
N PHE A 105 -7.11 18.86 7.65
CA PHE A 105 -7.18 17.83 8.70
C PHE A 105 -6.49 16.55 8.21
N GLY A 106 -5.37 16.17 8.84
CA GLY A 106 -4.72 14.88 8.62
C GLY A 106 -5.31 13.78 9.51
N SER A 107 -5.02 12.51 9.21
CA SER A 107 -5.20 11.42 10.19
C SER A 107 -4.28 11.65 11.40
N GLU A 108 -4.55 11.00 12.54
CA GLU A 108 -3.79 11.18 13.79
C GLU A 108 -2.26 11.11 13.58
N ALA A 109 -1.78 10.29 12.65
CA ALA A 109 -0.36 10.16 12.28
C ALA A 109 0.31 11.44 11.73
N PHE A 110 -0.47 12.47 11.39
CA PHE A 110 0.00 13.75 10.87
C PHE A 110 -0.26 14.93 11.80
N LEU A 111 -0.80 14.69 13.01
CA LEU A 111 -0.85 15.71 14.05
C LEU A 111 0.56 15.85 14.66
N LYS A 112 0.96 17.09 14.98
CA LYS A 112 2.12 17.29 15.84
C LYS A 112 1.73 16.82 17.25
N GLU A 113 2.64 16.09 17.89
CA GLU A 113 2.59 15.82 19.34
C GLU A 113 2.39 17.12 20.14
#